data_AF-A0A3B0J6W8-F1
#
_entry.id   AF-A0A3B0J6W8-F1
#
_cell.length_a   1.000
_cell.length_b   1.000
_cell.length_c   1.000
_cell.angle_alpha   90.00
_cell.angle_beta   90.00
_cell.angle_gamma   90.00
#
_symmetry.space_group_name_H-M   'P 1'
#
loop_
_entity.id
_entity.type
_entity.pdbx_description
1 polymer ?
#
loop_
_entity_poly.entity_id
_entity_poly.type
_entity_poly.pdbx_seq_one_letter_code
_entity_poly.pdbx_strand_id
1 'polypeptide(L)' 'MFTVMNGIAAIPRGNKQPAGNYRFSVNAYSQQGQVPVKPLNYALVNGVSNGPQGVLLDVGLDNSISLEEIRQVL' A
#
# COMPACT_ATOMS: atom_id res chain seq x y z
N MET A 1 7.55 -14.01 7.71
CA MET A 1 6.25 -14.71 7.60
C MET A 1 5.18 -13.64 7.42
N PHE A 2 4.55 -13.57 6.24
CA PHE A 2 3.45 -12.63 6.00
C PHE A 2 2.15 -13.27 6.49
N THR A 3 1.58 -12.75 7.58
CA THR A 3 0.27 -13.18 8.08
C THR A 3 -0.77 -12.16 7.64
N VAL A 4 -1.63 -12.54 6.69
CA VAL A 4 -2.83 -11.76 6.35
C VAL A 4 -3.87 -12.03 7.44
N MET A 5 -4.20 -11.02 8.25
CA MET A 5 -5.30 -11.11 9.23
C MET A 5 -6.64 -10.92 8.51
N ASN A 6 -7.54 -11.91 8.65
CA ASN A 6 -8.88 -11.91 8.07
C ASN A 6 -9.82 -11.01 8.87
N GLY A 7 -10.42 -10.02 8.21
CA GLY A 7 -11.58 -9.25 8.69
C GLY A 7 -12.84 -9.42 7.82
N ILE A 8 -12.82 -10.35 6.87
CA ILE A 8 -13.93 -10.67 5.97
C ILE A 8 -13.98 -12.20 5.76
N ALA A 9 -15.18 -12.73 5.59
CA ALA A 9 -15.55 -14.16 5.56
C ALA A 9 -14.47 -15.09 4.96
N ALA A 10 -14.33 -16.29 5.55
CA ALA A 10 -13.36 -17.32 5.18
C ALA A 10 -13.24 -17.51 3.66
N ILE A 11 -12.19 -16.94 3.08
CA ILE A 11 -11.83 -17.13 1.68
C ILE A 11 -11.29 -18.57 1.53
N PRO A 12 -11.87 -19.40 0.64
CA PRO A 12 -11.30 -20.71 0.33
C PRO A 12 -9.87 -20.55 -0.20
N ARG A 13 -8.92 -21.22 0.46
CA ARG A 13 -7.51 -21.16 0.06
C ARG A 13 -7.35 -21.76 -1.34
N GLY A 14 -6.70 -21.01 -2.23
CA GLY A 14 -6.41 -21.43 -3.60
C GLY A 14 -7.41 -20.95 -4.66
N ASN A 15 -8.53 -20.33 -4.27
CA ASN A 15 -9.51 -19.82 -5.24
C ASN A 15 -9.26 -18.35 -5.60
N LYS A 16 -9.46 -18.01 -6.88
CA LYS A 16 -9.42 -16.62 -7.37
C LYS A 16 -10.43 -15.78 -6.61
N GLN A 17 -9.96 -14.65 -6.07
CA GLN A 17 -10.83 -13.69 -5.43
C GLN A 17 -11.62 -12.84 -6.45
N PRO A 18 -12.83 -12.38 -6.11
CA PRO A 18 -13.56 -11.42 -6.93
C PRO A 18 -12.71 -10.17 -7.23
N ALA A 19 -13.07 -9.44 -8.28
CA ALA A 19 -12.46 -8.13 -8.51
C ALA A 19 -12.88 -7.17 -7.38
N GLY A 20 -11.93 -6.42 -6.84
CA GLY A 20 -12.21 -5.47 -5.78
C GLY A 20 -10.94 -4.92 -5.14
N ASN A 21 -11.14 -3.99 -4.20
CA ASN A 21 -10.07 -3.41 -3.41
C ASN A 21 -9.80 -4.30 -2.19
N TYR A 22 -8.54 -4.58 -1.92
CA TYR A 22 -8.10 -5.39 -0.79
C TYR A 22 -7.12 -4.60 0.08
N ARG A 23 -7.21 -4.81 1.40
CA ARG A 23 -6.22 -4.32 2.35
C ARG A 23 -5.39 -5.50 2.83
N PHE A 24 -4.10 -5.27 3.01
CA PHE A 24 -3.19 -6.22 3.61
C PHE A 24 -2.52 -5.59 4.83
N SER A 25 -2.10 -6.44 5.75
CA SER A 25 -1.31 -6.06 6.91
C SER A 25 0.00 -6.86 6.89
N VAL A 26 1.07 -6.22 7.32
CA VAL A 26 2.39 -6.87 7.45
C VAL A 26 2.80 -6.78 8.90
N ASN A 27 3.28 -7.88 9.45
CA ASN A 27 3.97 -7.91 10.73
C ASN A 27 5.39 -8.42 10.48
N ALA A 28 6.39 -7.70 11.00
CA ALA A 28 7.79 -8.08 10.90
C ALA A 28 8.35 -8.38 12.30
N TYR A 29 9.22 -9.38 12.39
CA TYR A 29 9.89 -9.78 13.61
C TYR A 29 11.39 -9.97 13.31
N SER A 30 12.22 -9.54 14.25
CA SER A 30 13.66 -9.84 14.31
C SER A 30 13.93 -10.77 15.50
N GLN A 31 15.19 -11.17 15.70
CA GLN A 31 15.60 -11.93 16.89
C GLN A 31 15.28 -11.22 18.21
N GLN A 32 15.05 -9.90 18.18
CA GLN A 32 14.77 -9.05 19.33
C GLN A 32 13.26 -8.79 19.52
N GLY A 33 12.40 -9.34 18.64
CA GLY A 33 10.95 -9.16 18.70
C GLY A 33 10.37 -8.39 17.52
N GLN A 34 9.16 -7.86 17.68
CA GLN A 34 8.41 -7.19 16.62
C GLN A 34 9.09 -5.89 16.19
N VAL A 35 9.10 -5.64 14.89
CA VAL A 35 9.70 -4.44 14.28
C VAL A 35 8.60 -3.56 13.68
N PRO A 36 8.67 -2.23 13.84
CA PRO A 36 7.76 -1.32 13.15
C PRO A 36 7.81 -1.50 11.63
N VAL A 37 6.64 -1.48 10.99
CA VAL A 37 6.52 -1.58 9.53
C VAL A 37 5.73 -0.41 8.98
N LYS A 38 6.08 0.01 7.76
CA LYS A 38 5.24 0.87 6.92
C LYS A 38 4.88 0.08 5.66
N PRO A 39 3.64 -0.44 5.54
CA PRO A 39 3.17 -1.07 4.31
C PRO A 39 3.20 -0.08 3.16
N LEU A 40 3.53 -0.56 1.96
CA LEU A 40 3.54 0.23 0.73
C LEU A 40 2.47 -0.28 -0.22
N ASN A 41 1.65 0.62 -0.74
CA ASN A 41 0.67 0.30 -1.77
C ASN A 41 1.23 0.70 -3.13
N TYR A 42 0.82 -0.05 -4.15
CA TYR A 42 1.07 0.34 -5.53
C TYR A 42 0.01 1.35 -5.98
N ALA A 43 0.42 2.34 -6.76
CA ALA A 43 -0.48 3.25 -7.44
C ALA A 43 0.10 3.69 -8.79
N LEU A 44 -0.79 4.00 -9.73
CA LEU A 44 -0.45 4.58 -11.02
C LEU A 44 -0.48 6.09 -10.91
N VAL A 45 0.54 6.75 -11.47
CA VAL A 45 0.57 8.22 -11.56
C VAL A 45 -0.28 8.65 -12.76
N ASN A 46 -1.33 9.41 -12.48
CA ASN A 46 -2.23 9.94 -13.50
C ASN A 46 -1.85 11.36 -13.93
N GLY A 47 -1.11 12.09 -13.08
CA GLY A 47 -0.70 13.46 -13.37
C GLY A 47 0.34 14.01 -12.40
N VAL A 48 0.88 15.17 -12.73
CA VAL A 48 1.85 15.91 -11.91
C VAL A 48 1.37 17.34 -11.77
N SER A 49 1.41 17.87 -10.55
CA SER A 49 1.12 19.26 -10.26
C SER A 49 2.29 19.93 -9.54
N ASN A 50 2.48 21.21 -9.79
CA ASN A 50 3.49 22.05 -9.15
C ASN A 50 2.77 23.14 -8.37
N GLY A 51 2.95 23.15 -7.05
CA GLY A 51 2.32 24.13 -6.16
C GLY A 51 3.30 24.73 -5.16
N PRO A 52 2.84 25.65 -4.30
CA PRO A 52 3.65 26.23 -3.24
C PRO A 52 4.26 25.19 -2.28
N GLN A 53 3.64 24.02 -2.17
CA GLN A 53 4.08 22.89 -1.35
C GLN A 53 5.06 21.96 -2.08
N GLY A 54 5.46 22.29 -3.31
CA GLY A 54 6.34 21.47 -4.15
C GLY A 54 5.59 20.65 -5.20
N VAL A 55 6.28 19.61 -5.69
CA VAL A 55 5.74 18.68 -6.70
C VAL A 55 4.82 17.66 -6.01
N LEU A 56 3.60 17.51 -6.53
CA LEU A 56 2.66 16.48 -6.12
C LEU A 56 2.32 15.57 -7.29
N LEU A 57 2.26 14.27 -7.02
CA LEU A 57 1.85 13.24 -7.97
C LEU A 57 0.40 12.84 -7.68
N ASP A 58 -0.48 12.98 -8.66
CA ASP A 58 -1.83 12.46 -8.59
C ASP A 58 -1.79 10.95 -8.83
N VAL A 59 -2.24 10.18 -7.84
CA VAL A 59 -2.27 8.72 -7.86
C VAL A 59 -3.70 8.15 -7.89
N GLY A 60 -4.68 8.99 -8.21
CA GLY A 60 -6.09 8.65 -8.36
C GLY A 60 -6.85 8.57 -7.04
N LEU A 61 -8.18 8.40 -7.15
CA LEU A 61 -9.12 8.40 -6.02
C LEU A 61 -8.97 9.64 -5.11
N ASP A 62 -8.77 10.80 -5.73
CA ASP A 62 -8.51 12.08 -5.08
C ASP A 62 -7.30 12.08 -4.13
N ASN A 63 -6.35 11.16 -4.33
CA ASN A 63 -5.10 11.13 -3.58
C ASN A 63 -3.96 11.72 -4.39
N SER A 64 -3.27 12.68 -3.79
CA SER A 64 -1.98 13.18 -4.27
C SER A 64 -0.91 12.87 -3.23
N ILE A 65 0.29 12.50 -3.68
CA ILE A 65 1.43 12.22 -2.79
C ILE A 65 2.65 13.07 -3.17
N SER A 66 3.45 13.41 -2.19
CA SER A 66 4.73 14.09 -2.41
C SER A 66 5.79 13.12 -2.96
N LEU A 67 6.78 13.65 -3.68
CA LEU A 67 7.93 12.84 -4.13
C LEU A 67 8.68 12.18 -2.96
N GLU A 68 8.68 12.80 -1.78
CA GLU A 68 9.33 12.29 -0.57
C GLU A 68 8.62 11.05 0.01
N GLU A 69 7.37 10.79 -0.37
CA GLU A 69 6.60 9.63 0.06
C GLU A 69 6.77 8.42 -0.87
N ILE A 70 7.35 8.61 -2.06
CA ILE A 70 7.68 7.53 -2.98
C ILE A 70 8.80 6.67 -2.37
N ARG A 71 8.65 5.35 -2.48
CA ARG A 71 9.66 4.37 -2.03
C ARG A 71 10.28 3.58 -3.18
N GLN A 72 9.59 3.53 -4.32
CA GLN A 72 10.05 2.84 -5.53
C GLN A 72 9.28 3.32 -6.77
N VAL A 73 9.95 3.33 -7.92
CA VAL A 73 9.36 3.48 -9.27
C VAL A 73 9.60 2.15 -10.02
N LEU A 74 8.61 1.70 -10.79
CA LEU A 74 8.65 0.45 -11.55
C LEU A 74 8.65 0.72 -13.05
#